data_AF-A0A0P7DPV8-F1
#
_entry.id   AF-A0A0P7DPV8-F1
#
_cell.length_a   1.000
_cell.length_b   1.000
_cell.length_c   1.000
_cell.angle_alpha   90.00
_cell.angle_beta   90.00
_cell.angle_gamma   90.00
#
_symmetry.space_group_name_H-M   'P 1'
#
loop_
_entity.id
_entity.type
_entity.pdbx_description
1 polymer ?
#
loop_
_entity_poly.entity_id
_entity_poly.type
_entity_poly.pdbx_seq_one_letter_code
_entity_poly.pdbx_strand_id
1 'polypeptide(L)'
;MATPRRNLISVSSTPYYHCISRCVRRAFLCGQDPLTGRSYEHRRDWVEKKLLQLGRIFCIDVCAYAVMSNHTHLVLHIDIAKANRLNNKAILIRWHKLFKSTFLCQQFLNGELLTKAELSAINAR
;
A
#
# COMPACT_ATOMS: atom_id res chain seq x y z
N MET A 1 -18.56 13.12 -13.49
CA MET A 1 -17.72 13.71 -12.42
C MET A 1 -16.82 12.61 -11.85
N ALA A 2 -15.60 12.88 -11.40
CA ALA A 2 -14.73 11.85 -10.84
C ALA A 2 -15.15 11.48 -9.41
N THR A 3 -15.40 10.21 -9.14
CA THR A 3 -15.77 9.71 -7.80
C THR A 3 -14.51 9.50 -6.95
N PRO A 4 -14.49 9.93 -5.67
CA PRO A 4 -13.36 9.63 -4.78
C PRO A 4 -13.12 8.13 -4.65
N ARG A 5 -11.87 7.67 -4.72
CA ARG A 5 -11.54 6.23 -4.69
C ARG A 5 -12.11 5.50 -3.48
N ARG A 6 -12.17 6.16 -2.32
CA ARG A 6 -12.77 5.58 -1.10
C ARG A 6 -14.26 5.21 -1.27
N ASN A 7 -14.98 5.89 -2.17
CA ASN A 7 -16.39 5.63 -2.46
C ASN A 7 -16.58 4.56 -3.54
N LEU A 8 -15.48 4.08 -4.17
CA LEU A 8 -15.51 3.01 -5.17
C LEU A 8 -15.35 1.62 -4.54
N ILE A 9 -15.03 1.55 -3.24
CA ILE A 9 -14.75 0.32 -2.53
C ILE A 9 -15.91 0.00 -1.60
N SER A 10 -16.50 -1.18 -1.75
CA SER A 10 -17.56 -1.70 -0.90
C SER A 10 -17.23 -3.14 -0.51
N VAL A 11 -16.60 -3.30 0.66
CA VAL A 11 -16.16 -4.62 1.13
C VAL A 11 -17.35 -5.53 1.49
N SER A 12 -18.52 -4.95 1.77
CA SER A 12 -19.77 -5.70 1.93
C SER A 12 -20.27 -6.32 0.62
N SER A 13 -19.92 -5.73 -0.52
CA SER A 13 -20.31 -6.24 -1.84
C SER A 13 -19.29 -7.25 -2.37
N THR A 14 -18.01 -6.93 -2.27
CA THR A 14 -16.91 -7.84 -2.61
C THR A 14 -15.61 -7.41 -1.92
N PRO A 15 -14.82 -8.37 -1.40
CA PRO A 15 -13.47 -8.09 -0.94
C PRO A 15 -12.43 -8.09 -2.08
N TYR A 16 -12.82 -8.47 -3.31
CA TYR A 16 -11.93 -8.58 -4.47
C TYR A 16 -12.02 -7.36 -5.39
N TYR A 17 -10.86 -6.86 -5.82
CA TYR A 17 -10.76 -5.70 -6.71
C TYR A 17 -9.69 -5.89 -7.77
N HIS A 18 -10.02 -5.51 -9.00
CA HIS A 18 -9.04 -5.34 -10.07
C HIS A 18 -8.65 -3.86 -10.17
N CYS A 19 -7.43 -3.53 -9.77
CA CYS A 19 -6.90 -2.18 -9.82
C CYS A 19 -5.93 -2.02 -10.97
N ILE A 20 -6.05 -0.91 -11.69
CA ILE A 20 -5.20 -0.56 -12.83
C ILE A 20 -4.61 0.83 -12.57
N SER A 21 -3.31 0.98 -12.73
CA SER A 21 -2.63 2.27 -12.69
C SER A 21 -1.78 2.43 -13.93
N ARG A 22 -1.98 3.53 -14.66
CA ARG A 22 -1.30 3.82 -15.93
C ARG A 22 -0.51 5.11 -15.85
N CYS A 23 0.72 5.07 -16.34
CA CYS A 23 1.51 6.25 -16.61
C CYS A 23 1.03 6.93 -17.89
N VAL A 24 0.95 8.26 -17.85
CA VAL A 24 0.56 9.10 -18.98
C VAL A 24 1.76 9.92 -19.47
N ARG A 25 1.60 10.64 -20.60
CA ARG A 25 2.63 11.55 -21.13
C ARG A 25 3.98 10.89 -21.37
N ARG A 26 3.97 9.63 -21.84
CA ARG A 26 5.17 8.83 -22.14
C ARG A 26 6.11 8.61 -20.93
N ALA A 27 5.59 8.70 -19.71
CA ALA A 27 6.28 8.13 -18.56
C ALA A 27 6.21 6.59 -18.67
N PHE A 28 7.38 5.94 -18.67
CA PHE A 28 7.49 4.48 -18.66
C PHE A 28 7.76 4.00 -17.22
N LEU A 29 6.96 3.05 -16.76
CA LEU A 29 7.22 2.30 -15.53
C LEU A 29 8.48 1.45 -15.70
N CYS A 30 8.53 0.70 -16.80
CA CYS A 30 9.65 -0.16 -17.20
C CYS A 30 9.64 -0.33 -18.74
N GLY A 31 10.46 -1.24 -19.28
CA GLY A 31 10.62 -1.42 -20.72
C GLY A 31 11.46 -0.33 -21.39
N GLN A 32 11.50 -0.35 -22.72
CA GLN A 32 12.32 0.56 -23.53
C GLN A 32 11.45 1.68 -24.11
N ASP A 33 11.92 2.93 -24.01
CA ASP A 33 11.31 4.05 -24.73
C ASP A 33 11.64 3.97 -26.22
N PRO A 34 10.67 3.78 -27.12
CA PRO A 34 10.94 3.58 -28.54
C PRO A 34 11.59 4.78 -29.23
N LEU A 35 11.42 6.01 -28.71
CA LEU A 35 12.00 7.21 -29.32
C LEU A 35 13.46 7.40 -28.95
N THR A 36 13.80 7.22 -27.67
CA THR A 36 15.14 7.50 -27.14
C THR A 36 16.01 6.25 -27.06
N GLY A 37 15.41 5.06 -27.21
CA GLY A 37 16.07 3.77 -27.01
C GLY A 37 16.41 3.47 -25.54
N ARG A 38 16.10 4.38 -24.60
CA ARG A 38 16.46 4.23 -23.19
C ARG A 38 15.64 3.12 -22.53
N SER A 39 16.34 2.19 -21.88
CA SER A 39 15.71 1.11 -21.13
C SER A 39 15.48 1.48 -19.66
N TYR A 40 14.26 1.23 -19.19
CA TYR A 40 13.82 1.31 -17.80
C TYR A 40 13.47 -0.07 -17.23
N GLU A 41 13.86 -1.14 -17.92
CA GLU A 41 13.50 -2.51 -17.59
C GLU A 41 13.90 -2.92 -16.18
N HIS A 42 15.03 -2.43 -15.69
CA HIS A 42 15.52 -2.61 -14.32
C HIS A 42 14.51 -2.23 -13.21
N ARG A 43 13.47 -1.45 -13.53
CA ARG A 43 12.43 -1.04 -12.58
C ARG A 43 11.34 -2.10 -12.39
N ARG A 44 11.14 -3.04 -13.32
CA ARG A 44 10.07 -4.04 -13.24
C ARG A 44 10.16 -4.83 -11.93
N ASP A 45 11.32 -5.44 -11.69
CA ASP A 45 11.57 -6.21 -10.47
C ASP A 45 11.37 -5.39 -9.20
N TRP A 46 11.77 -4.12 -9.22
CA TRP A 46 11.57 -3.23 -8.08
C TRP A 46 10.09 -2.97 -7.83
N VAL A 47 9.31 -2.71 -8.88
CA VAL A 47 7.85 -2.51 -8.79
C VAL A 47 7.17 -3.78 -8.26
N GLU A 48 7.51 -4.95 -8.79
CA GLU A 48 6.95 -6.23 -8.36
C GLU A 48 7.24 -6.52 -6.88
N LYS A 49 8.51 -6.39 -6.47
CA LYS A 49 8.92 -6.56 -5.07
C LYS A 49 8.19 -5.58 -4.17
N LYS A 50 8.02 -4.33 -4.61
CA LYS A 50 7.33 -3.30 -3.83
C LYS A 50 5.85 -3.62 -3.68
N LEU A 51 5.16 -4.05 -4.74
CA LEU A 51 3.76 -4.46 -4.70
C LEU A 51 3.52 -5.59 -3.68
N LEU A 52 4.33 -6.64 -3.74
CA LEU A 52 4.23 -7.78 -2.83
C LEU A 52 4.57 -7.39 -1.37
N GLN A 53 5.54 -6.49 -1.18
CA GLN A 53 5.86 -5.94 0.14
C GLN A 53 4.66 -5.17 0.72
N LEU A 54 4.04 -4.30 -0.08
CA LEU A 54 2.91 -3.47 0.35
C LEU A 54 1.70 -4.32 0.73
N GLY A 55 1.36 -5.36 -0.05
CA GLY A 55 0.25 -6.26 0.28
C GLY A 55 0.38 -6.88 1.68
N ARG A 56 1.58 -7.39 2.00
CA ARG A 56 1.88 -7.96 3.33
C ARG A 56 1.71 -6.97 4.48
N ILE A 57 2.00 -5.69 4.23
CA ILE A 57 1.95 -4.63 5.24
C ILE A 57 0.51 -4.17 5.49
N PHE A 58 -0.30 -4.03 4.44
CA PHE A 58 -1.63 -3.45 4.50
C PHE A 58 -2.78 -4.45 4.69
N CYS A 59 -2.49 -5.73 4.97
CA CYS A 59 -3.51 -6.79 5.03
C CYS A 59 -4.29 -6.92 3.71
N ILE A 60 -3.56 -6.83 2.60
CA ILE A 60 -4.11 -7.03 1.26
C ILE A 60 -3.37 -8.20 0.64
N ASP A 61 -4.12 -9.20 0.19
CA ASP A 61 -3.54 -10.30 -0.57
C ASP A 61 -3.48 -9.91 -2.05
N VAL A 62 -2.33 -10.17 -2.68
CA VAL A 62 -2.15 -9.97 -4.12
C VAL A 62 -2.43 -11.31 -4.79
N CYS A 63 -3.64 -11.48 -5.33
CA CYS A 63 -4.07 -12.70 -5.99
C CYS A 63 -3.37 -12.88 -7.34
N ALA A 64 -3.21 -11.80 -8.09
CA ALA A 64 -2.48 -11.76 -9.34
C ALA A 64 -1.95 -10.35 -9.61
N TYR A 65 -0.87 -10.25 -10.39
CA TYR A 65 -0.37 -8.96 -10.84
C TYR A 65 0.27 -9.07 -12.22
N ALA A 66 0.31 -7.94 -12.94
CA ALA A 66 1.10 -7.77 -14.16
C ALA A 66 1.73 -6.38 -14.16
N VAL A 67 3.03 -6.30 -14.46
CA VAL A 67 3.78 -5.03 -14.59
C VAL A 67 4.21 -4.85 -16.03
N MET A 68 3.47 -4.00 -16.75
CA MET A 68 3.75 -3.63 -18.13
C MET A 68 4.58 -2.35 -18.19
N SER A 69 5.07 -2.03 -19.39
CA SER A 69 5.96 -0.87 -19.60
C SER A 69 5.36 0.47 -19.17
N ASN A 70 4.03 0.62 -19.24
CA ASN A 70 3.33 1.88 -18.92
C ASN A 70 2.17 1.73 -17.94
N HIS A 71 1.86 0.53 -17.45
CA HIS A 71 0.79 0.34 -16.47
C HIS A 71 0.94 -0.95 -15.65
N THR A 72 0.20 -1.04 -14.56
CA THR A 72 0.07 -2.25 -13.75
C THR A 72 -1.38 -2.72 -13.73
N HIS A 73 -1.57 -4.03 -13.63
CA HIS A 73 -2.82 -4.68 -13.27
C HIS A 73 -2.61 -5.42 -11.96
N LEU A 74 -3.52 -5.24 -10.99
CA LEU A 74 -3.46 -5.88 -9.68
C LEU A 74 -4.82 -6.48 -9.36
N VAL A 75 -4.87 -7.79 -9.10
CA VAL A 75 -6.04 -8.44 -8.52
C VAL A 75 -5.78 -8.58 -7.03
N LEU A 76 -6.58 -7.89 -6.24
CA LEU A 76 -6.38 -7.72 -4.80
C LEU A 76 -7.55 -8.32 -4.03
N HIS A 77 -7.27 -8.85 -2.86
CA HIS A 77 -8.26 -9.27 -1.86
C HIS A 77 -8.02 -8.51 -0.54
N ILE A 78 -9.07 -7.91 0.00
CA ILE A 78 -9.01 -7.20 1.29
C ILE A 78 -9.22 -8.22 2.41
N ASP A 79 -8.16 -8.55 3.15
CA ASP A 79 -8.24 -9.47 4.29
C ASP A 79 -8.71 -8.72 5.55
N ILE A 80 -10.03 -8.51 5.64
CA ILE A 80 -10.69 -7.86 6.78
C ILE A 80 -10.42 -8.62 8.08
N ALA A 81 -10.40 -9.95 8.04
CA ALA A 81 -10.19 -10.77 9.23
C ALA A 81 -8.81 -10.50 9.83
N LYS A 82 -7.77 -10.43 8.99
CA LYS A 82 -6.42 -10.08 9.42
C LYS A 82 -6.31 -8.63 9.88
N ALA A 83 -6.95 -7.69 9.18
CA ALA A 83 -6.98 -6.29 9.59
C ALA A 83 -7.61 -6.11 10.98
N ASN A 84 -8.75 -6.76 11.23
CA ASN A 84 -9.47 -6.69 12.50
C ASN A 84 -8.72 -7.34 13.67
N ARG A 85 -7.82 -8.29 13.41
CA ARG A 85 -6.94 -8.89 14.43
C ARG A 85 -5.77 -7.99 14.84
N LEU A 86 -5.52 -6.87 14.13
CA LEU A 86 -4.40 -6.00 14.46
C LEU A 86 -4.75 -5.03 15.60
N ASN A 87 -3.89 -5.00 16.61
CA ASN A 87 -3.86 -3.93 17.61
C ASN A 87 -2.95 -2.78 17.15
N ASN A 88 -3.00 -1.64 17.85
CA ASN A 88 -2.26 -0.43 17.45
C ASN A 88 -0.75 -0.66 17.40
N LYS A 89 -0.19 -1.46 18.31
CA LYS A 89 1.23 -1.86 18.27
C LYS A 89 1.56 -2.60 16.97
N ALA A 90 0.73 -3.57 16.60
CA ALA A 90 0.88 -4.34 15.37
C ALA A 90 0.71 -3.50 14.10
N ILE A 91 -0.18 -2.51 14.12
CA ILE A 91 -0.37 -1.53 13.04
C ILE A 91 0.88 -0.65 12.89
N LEU A 92 1.37 -0.06 13.99
CA LEU A 92 2.55 0.80 13.98
C LEU A 92 3.80 0.05 13.51
N ILE A 93 4.05 -1.15 14.02
CA ILE A 93 5.18 -1.99 13.55
C ILE A 93 5.11 -2.24 12.05
N ARG A 94 3.91 -2.46 11.49
CA ARG A 94 3.73 -2.62 10.03
C ARG A 94 4.00 -1.32 9.29
N TRP A 95 3.47 -0.20 9.78
CA TRP A 95 3.67 1.13 9.21
C TRP A 95 5.16 1.51 9.17
N HIS A 96 5.93 1.17 10.21
CA HIS A 96 7.38 1.45 10.28
C HIS A 96 8.23 0.69 9.26
N LYS A 97 7.69 -0.35 8.62
CA LYS A 97 8.36 -1.01 7.50
C LYS A 97 8.39 -0.13 6.24
N LEU A 98 7.56 0.92 6.17
CA LEU A 98 7.46 1.83 5.04
C LEU A 98 7.90 3.26 5.38
N PHE A 99 7.58 3.72 6.59
CA PHE A 99 7.72 5.11 6.98
C PHE A 99 8.46 5.25 8.30
N LYS A 100 9.18 6.37 8.46
CA LYS A 100 9.80 6.70 9.74
C LYS A 100 8.73 6.93 10.80
N SER A 101 9.02 6.51 12.03
CA SER A 101 8.14 6.76 13.16
C SER A 101 8.17 8.21 13.58
N THR A 102 7.04 8.72 14.04
CA THR A 102 7.00 9.92 14.88
C THR A 102 7.47 9.57 16.29
N PHE A 103 7.88 10.59 17.06
CA PHE A 103 8.30 10.43 18.45
C PHE A 103 7.21 9.75 19.30
N LEU A 104 5.97 10.24 19.22
CA LEU A 104 4.83 9.66 19.95
C LEU A 104 4.63 8.16 19.65
N CYS A 105 4.74 7.75 18.38
CA CYS A 105 4.62 6.34 18.02
C CYS A 105 5.79 5.50 18.58
N GLN A 106 7.01 6.06 18.70
CA GLN A 106 8.14 5.37 19.32
C GLN A 106 7.90 5.18 20.82
N GLN A 107 7.47 6.22 21.52
CA GLN A 107 7.15 6.14 22.95
C GLN A 107 6.08 5.07 23.22
N PHE A 108 5.02 5.05 22.40
CA PHE A 108 3.99 4.01 22.48
C PHE A 108 4.57 2.61 22.29
N LEU A 109 5.45 2.41 21.30
CA LEU A 109 6.06 1.10 21.02
C LEU A 109 7.02 0.64 22.12
N ASN A 110 7.71 1.59 22.75
CA ASN A 110 8.62 1.37 23.88
C ASN A 110 7.88 1.10 25.20
N GLY A 111 6.56 1.31 25.26
CA GLY A 111 5.77 1.14 26.47
C GLY A 111 5.94 2.27 27.49
N GLU A 112 6.34 3.45 27.02
CA GLU A 112 6.45 4.65 27.86
C GLU A 112 5.06 5.12 28.31
N LEU A 113 5.03 5.83 29.45
CA LEU A 113 3.79 6.42 29.98
C LEU A 113 3.36 7.57 29.07
N LEU A 114 2.21 7.40 28.42
CA LEU A 114 1.57 8.42 27.59
C LEU A 114 0.41 9.06 28.33
N THR A 115 0.23 10.36 28.10
CA THR A 115 -0.96 11.08 28.55
C THR A 115 -2.22 10.55 27.87
N LYS A 116 -3.39 10.87 28.44
CA LYS A 116 -4.69 10.49 27.84
C LYS A 116 -4.87 11.06 26.42
N ALA A 117 -4.39 12.29 26.18
CA ALA A 117 -4.44 12.93 24.86
C ALA A 117 -3.55 12.21 23.84
N GLU A 118 -2.34 11.81 24.24
CA GLU A 118 -1.40 11.06 23.41
C GLU A 118 -1.91 9.66 23.06
N LEU A 119 -2.48 8.95 24.03
CA LEU A 119 -3.13 7.66 23.78
C LEU A 119 -4.33 7.81 22.84
N SER A 120 -5.12 8.88 23.00
CA SER A 120 -6.23 9.18 22.08
C SER A 120 -5.74 9.39 20.66
N ALA A 121 -4.63 10.13 20.48
CA ALA A 121 -4.02 10.35 19.17
C ALA A 121 -3.52 9.06 18.52
N ILE A 122 -2.96 8.11 19.29
CA ILE A 122 -2.58 6.78 18.79
C ILE A 122 -3.79 5.91 18.44
N ASN A 123 -4.89 6.06 19.19
CA ASN A 123 -6.09 5.23 19.03
C ASN A 123 -7.10 5.78 18.01
N ALA A 124 -6.90 7.00 17.50
CA ALA A 124 -7.75 7.60 16.50
C ALA A 124 -7.74 6.73 15.23
N ARG A 125 -8.89 6.12 14.93
CA ARG A 125 -9.15 5.31 13.73
C ARG A 125 -9.87 6.14 12.68
#